data_AF-A0A9W8VG05-F1
#
_entry.id   AF-A0A9W8VG05-F1
#
_cell.length_a   1.000
_cell.length_b   1.000
_cell.length_c   1.000
_cell.angle_alpha   90.00
_cell.angle_beta   90.00
_cell.angle_gamma   90.00
#
_symmetry.space_group_name_H-M   'P 1'
#
loop_
_entity.id
_entity.type
_entity.pdbx_description
1 polymer ?
#
loop_
_entity_poly.entity_id
_entity_poly.type
_entity_poly.pdbx_seq_one_letter_code
_entity_poly.pdbx_strand_id
1 'polypeptide(L)'
;MWTRPFTIPRSYLLPFLATCLFVIQLGLSLSDLPSIKLMQNIVCKHVHEIDDPALLPEEDCRDEPVQHKLNIIMMGIQVSVTVSAALVAFPLGVLADRIGRIPVLCASILSMLLSQAYAMFICWKSESIPLEAIWGLGVPLLLGGGRSIAEAMMFAITADVVPDDKRSRVVWEARSILSMDATLRILRVDTGRWTCSRRVYARDIEKTTTPGRAEH
;
A
#
# COMPACT_ATOMS: atom_id res chain seq x y z
N MET A 1 -36.37 -9.76 10.24
CA MET A 1 -36.28 -10.70 9.12
C MET A 1 -34.81 -10.71 8.67
N TRP A 2 -34.13 -11.85 8.88
CA TRP A 2 -32.73 -12.19 8.52
C TRP A 2 -31.63 -11.31 9.15
N THR A 3 -30.77 -11.83 10.02
CA THR A 3 -29.90 -12.99 9.82
C THR A 3 -29.81 -13.86 11.07
N ARG A 4 -29.99 -15.18 10.89
CA ARG A 4 -29.59 -16.15 11.91
C ARG A 4 -28.07 -16.13 11.99
N PRO A 5 -27.44 -16.09 13.17
CA PRO A 5 -26.00 -16.29 13.25
C PRO A 5 -25.72 -17.70 12.75
N PHE A 6 -25.11 -17.80 11.58
CA PHE A 6 -24.57 -19.05 11.07
C PHE A 6 -23.44 -19.44 12.03
N THR A 7 -23.75 -20.26 13.03
CA THR A 7 -22.79 -20.71 14.05
C THR A 7 -21.85 -21.74 13.45
N ILE A 8 -20.93 -21.28 12.60
CA ILE A 8 -19.75 -22.05 12.24
C ILE A 8 -18.92 -22.20 13.52
N PRO A 9 -18.40 -23.40 13.83
CA PRO A 9 -17.47 -23.57 14.94
C PRO A 9 -16.33 -22.54 14.82
N ARG A 10 -16.17 -21.69 15.86
CA ARG A 10 -15.20 -20.58 15.90
C ARG A 10 -13.78 -21.04 15.54
N SER A 11 -13.46 -22.31 15.82
CA SER A 11 -12.20 -22.97 15.51
C SER A 11 -11.87 -23.09 14.02
N TYR A 12 -12.86 -23.15 13.12
CA TYR A 12 -12.63 -23.20 11.67
C TYR A 12 -12.84 -21.85 10.98
N LEU A 13 -13.70 -20.99 11.54
CA LEU A 13 -13.96 -19.66 10.99
C LEU A 13 -12.74 -18.73 11.06
N LEU A 14 -11.98 -18.82 12.15
CA LEU A 14 -10.77 -18.04 12.39
C LEU A 14 -9.63 -18.30 11.39
N PRO A 15 -9.17 -19.56 11.19
CA PRO A 15 -8.13 -19.84 10.21
C PRO A 15 -8.60 -19.55 8.78
N PHE A 16 -9.89 -19.71 8.49
CA PHE A 16 -10.46 -19.33 7.21
C PHE A 16 -10.35 -17.81 6.96
N LEU A 17 -10.80 -16.98 7.91
CA LEU A 17 -10.69 -15.53 7.82
C LEU A 17 -9.22 -15.06 7.76
N ALA A 18 -8.34 -15.66 8.55
CA ALA A 18 -6.91 -15.37 8.52
C ALA A 18 -6.30 -15.64 7.14
N THR A 19 -6.62 -16.81 6.56
CA THR A 19 -6.14 -17.20 5.23
C THR A 19 -6.68 -16.27 4.15
N CYS A 20 -7.98 -15.95 4.19
CA CYS A 20 -8.57 -14.99 3.25
C CYS A 20 -7.90 -13.62 3.33
N LEU A 21 -7.67 -13.08 4.54
CA LEU A 21 -6.98 -11.81 4.72
C LEU A 21 -5.56 -11.84 4.17
N PHE A 22 -4.81 -12.91 4.45
CA PHE A 22 -3.46 -13.08 3.93
C PHE A 22 -3.43 -13.09 2.39
N VAL A 23 -4.35 -13.83 1.74
CA VAL A 23 -4.45 -13.88 0.28
C VAL A 23 -4.80 -12.51 -0.31
N ILE A 24 -5.76 -11.79 0.27
CA ILE A 24 -6.12 -10.44 -0.17
C ILE A 24 -4.92 -9.49 -0.03
N GLN A 25 -4.23 -9.55 1.10
CA GLN A 25 -3.07 -8.71 1.40
C GLN A 25 -1.95 -8.93 0.38
N LEU A 26 -1.60 -10.19 0.12
CA LEU A 26 -0.59 -10.56 -0.88
C LEU A 26 -1.00 -10.08 -2.27
N GLY A 27 -2.25 -10.29 -2.67
CA GLY A 27 -2.78 -9.86 -3.96
C GLY A 27 -2.60 -8.35 -4.16
N LEU A 28 -3.00 -7.55 -3.17
CA LEU A 28 -2.83 -6.10 -3.25
C LEU A 28 -1.36 -5.69 -3.28
N SER A 29 -0.49 -6.34 -2.52
CA SER A 29 0.95 -6.05 -2.53
C SER A 29 1.64 -6.41 -3.85
N LEU A 30 1.14 -7.42 -4.58
CA LEU A 30 1.58 -7.71 -5.95
C LEU A 30 1.06 -6.65 -6.94
N SER A 31 -0.18 -6.17 -6.78
CA SER A 31 -0.78 -5.12 -7.62
C SER A 31 -0.15 -3.73 -7.44
N ASP A 32 0.50 -3.46 -6.31
CA ASP A 32 1.21 -2.21 -6.08
C ASP A 32 2.39 -2.01 -7.08
N LEU A 33 3.01 -3.09 -7.57
CA LEU A 33 4.15 -3.05 -8.52
C LEU A 33 3.80 -2.39 -9.88
N PRO A 34 2.80 -2.88 -10.65
CA PRO A 34 2.44 -2.28 -11.92
C PRO A 34 1.90 -0.85 -11.75
N SER A 35 1.27 -0.56 -10.61
CA SER A 35 0.68 0.76 -10.34
C SER A 35 1.75 1.85 -10.24
N ILE A 36 2.89 1.58 -9.59
CA ILE A 36 4.01 2.52 -9.49
C ILE A 36 4.67 2.74 -10.85
N LYS A 37 4.83 1.68 -11.64
CA LYS A 37 5.38 1.76 -13.00
C LYS A 37 4.51 2.60 -13.92
N LEU A 38 3.19 2.42 -13.84
CA LEU A 38 2.24 3.22 -14.60
C LEU A 38 2.32 4.71 -14.20
N MET A 39 2.35 5.00 -12.89
CA MET A 39 2.53 6.38 -12.39
C MET A 39 3.83 7.01 -12.89
N GLN A 40 4.94 6.26 -12.87
CA GLN A 40 6.23 6.75 -13.37
C GLN A 40 6.15 7.14 -14.85
N ASN A 41 5.50 6.33 -15.69
CA ASN A 41 5.35 6.61 -17.11
C ASN A 41 4.49 7.87 -17.37
N ILE A 42 3.42 8.05 -16.60
CA ILE A 42 2.55 9.24 -16.71
C ILE A 42 3.33 10.51 -16.32
N VAL A 43 4.08 10.47 -15.21
CA VAL A 43 4.90 11.62 -14.77
C VAL A 43 5.98 11.93 -15.80
N CYS A 44 6.60 10.90 -16.38
CA CYS A 44 7.59 11.08 -17.44
C CYS A 44 7.02 11.80 -18.66
N LYS A 45 5.83 11.38 -19.14
CA LYS A 45 5.11 12.05 -20.24
C LYS A 45 4.86 13.53 -19.92
N HIS A 46 4.51 13.84 -18.67
CA HIS A 46 4.19 15.20 -18.24
C HIS A 46 5.42 16.11 -18.06
N VAL A 47 6.59 15.54 -17.77
CA VAL A 47 7.84 16.31 -17.57
C VAL A 47 8.53 16.64 -18.88
N HIS A 48 8.49 15.72 -19.85
CA HIS A 48 9.18 15.88 -21.13
C HIS A 48 8.30 16.50 -22.24
N GLU A 49 6.99 16.69 -22.01
CA GLU A 49 6.05 17.29 -23.00
C GLU A 49 6.08 16.62 -24.40
N ILE A 50 6.41 15.33 -24.48
CA ILE A 50 6.50 14.58 -25.75
C ILE A 50 5.20 13.79 -26.00
N ASP A 51 4.57 14.02 -27.15
CA ASP A 51 3.34 13.34 -27.59
C ASP A 51 3.59 11.90 -28.10
N ASP A 52 4.81 11.57 -28.51
CA ASP A 52 5.18 10.26 -29.09
C ASP A 52 5.89 9.32 -28.10
N PRO A 53 5.22 8.24 -27.62
CA PRO A 53 5.78 7.29 -26.65
C PRO A 53 6.82 6.32 -27.25
N ALA A 54 7.11 6.40 -28.55
CA ALA A 54 7.97 5.47 -29.27
C ALA A 54 9.46 5.90 -29.33
N LEU A 55 9.79 7.14 -28.96
CA LEU A 55 11.15 7.69 -29.09
C LEU A 55 11.90 7.90 -27.77
N LEU A 56 11.27 7.64 -26.62
CA LEU A 56 11.91 7.80 -25.32
C LEU A 56 12.58 6.48 -24.89
N PRO A 57 13.92 6.40 -24.83
CA PRO A 57 14.57 5.27 -24.18
C PRO A 57 14.15 5.23 -22.70
N GLU A 58 13.83 4.04 -22.16
CA GLU A 58 13.38 3.85 -20.76
C GLU A 58 14.31 4.48 -19.71
N GLU A 59 15.55 4.79 -20.08
CA GLU A 59 16.56 5.42 -19.22
C GLU A 59 16.30 6.92 -18.96
N ASP A 60 15.66 7.67 -19.88
CA ASP A 60 15.33 9.11 -19.69
C ASP A 60 14.14 9.33 -18.74
N CYS A 61 13.23 8.35 -18.64
CA CYS A 61 12.13 8.41 -17.66
C CYS A 61 12.57 8.10 -16.22
N ARG A 62 13.87 7.89 -15.99
CA ARG A 62 14.45 7.60 -14.67
C ARG A 62 15.23 8.78 -14.07
N ASP A 63 15.10 9.96 -14.66
CA ASP A 63 15.76 11.17 -14.20
C ASP A 63 15.36 11.61 -12.79
N GLU A 64 16.33 12.23 -12.10
CA GLU A 64 16.18 12.80 -10.76
C GLU A 64 14.92 13.68 -10.58
N PRO A 65 14.59 14.63 -11.48
CA PRO A 65 13.37 15.41 -11.37
C PRO A 65 12.08 14.58 -11.41
N VAL A 66 12.06 13.51 -12.23
CA VAL A 66 10.91 12.60 -12.35
C VAL A 66 10.76 11.77 -11.08
N GLN A 67 11.86 11.20 -10.58
CA GLN A 67 11.88 10.43 -9.34
C GLN A 67 11.55 11.27 -8.11
N HIS A 68 12.03 12.52 -8.05
CA HIS A 68 11.72 13.44 -6.95
C HIS A 68 10.23 13.78 -6.88
N LYS A 69 9.62 14.14 -8.02
CA LYS A 69 8.16 14.37 -8.09
C LYS A 69 7.37 13.11 -7.73
N LEU A 70 7.77 11.95 -8.26
CA LEU A 70 7.12 10.67 -7.95
C LEU A 70 7.19 10.36 -6.45
N ASN A 71 8.34 10.60 -5.81
CA ASN A 71 8.53 10.37 -4.38
C ASN A 71 7.65 11.32 -3.54
N ILE A 72 7.53 12.60 -3.90
CA ILE A 72 6.62 13.53 -3.22
C ILE A 72 5.18 13.03 -3.27
N ILE A 73 4.72 12.60 -4.45
CA ILE A 73 3.36 12.09 -4.64
C ILE A 73 3.14 10.82 -3.82
N MET A 74 4.07 9.87 -3.88
CA MET A 74 3.99 8.62 -3.12
C MET A 74 3.99 8.87 -1.60
N MET A 75 4.81 9.80 -1.13
CA MET A 75 4.82 10.22 0.27
C MET A 75 3.49 10.87 0.66
N GLY A 76 2.90 11.71 -0.19
CA GLY A 76 1.59 12.31 0.03
C GLY A 76 0.48 11.26 0.19
N ILE A 77 0.48 10.23 -0.68
CA ILE A 77 -0.44 9.09 -0.57
C ILE A 77 -0.24 8.35 0.76
N GLN A 78 1.02 8.04 1.11
CA GLN A 78 1.33 7.30 2.32
C GLN A 78 0.91 8.08 3.58
N VAL A 79 1.18 9.38 3.63
CA VAL A 79 0.76 10.25 4.74
C VAL A 79 -0.76 10.31 4.83
N SER A 80 -1.46 10.53 3.72
CA SER A 80 -2.93 10.56 3.68
C SER A 80 -3.53 9.26 4.23
N VAL A 81 -3.04 8.12 3.76
CA VAL A 81 -3.47 6.79 4.23
C VAL A 81 -3.20 6.59 5.72
N THR A 82 -1.98 6.93 6.19
CA THR A 82 -1.59 6.74 7.59
C THR A 82 -2.37 7.68 8.52
N VAL A 83 -2.58 8.93 8.14
CA VAL A 83 -3.37 9.90 8.91
C VAL A 83 -4.83 9.44 9.00
N SER A 84 -5.43 9.04 7.88
CA SER A 84 -6.78 8.48 7.87
C SER A 84 -6.89 7.25 8.76
N ALA A 85 -5.94 6.31 8.66
CA ALA A 85 -5.95 5.12 9.51
C ALA A 85 -5.80 5.47 11.00
N ALA A 86 -4.92 6.42 11.35
CA ALA A 86 -4.70 6.84 12.73
C ALA A 86 -5.94 7.52 13.34
N LEU A 87 -6.62 8.39 12.58
CA LEU A 87 -7.85 9.06 13.03
C LEU A 87 -8.97 8.05 13.32
N VAL A 88 -9.04 6.97 12.55
CA VAL A 88 -10.14 6.01 12.64
C VAL A 88 -9.79 4.81 13.53
N ALA A 89 -8.51 4.60 13.86
CA ALA A 89 -8.08 3.57 14.80
C ALA A 89 -8.77 3.69 16.17
N PHE A 90 -8.92 4.92 16.68
CA PHE A 90 -9.58 5.16 17.96
C PHE A 90 -11.08 4.81 17.94
N PRO A 91 -11.91 5.37 17.03
CA PRO A 91 -13.34 5.06 16.99
C PRO A 91 -13.62 3.59 16.62
N LEU A 92 -12.85 2.98 15.70
CA LEU A 92 -13.03 1.57 15.34
C LEU A 92 -12.64 0.63 16.48
N GLY A 93 -11.66 1.00 17.31
CA GLY A 93 -11.31 0.25 18.52
C GLY A 93 -12.47 0.19 19.50
N VAL A 94 -13.08 1.34 19.81
CA VAL A 94 -14.27 1.41 20.69
C VAL A 94 -15.46 0.67 20.07
N LEU A 95 -15.61 0.76 18.75
CA LEU A 95 -16.71 0.10 18.02
C LEU A 95 -16.55 -1.42 18.01
N ALA A 96 -15.32 -1.93 17.97
CA ALA A 96 -15.02 -3.36 18.01
C ALA A 96 -15.50 -4.02 19.32
N ASP A 97 -15.40 -3.30 20.42
CA ASP A 97 -15.86 -3.76 21.74
C ASP A 97 -17.40 -3.80 21.83
N ARG A 98 -18.10 -2.99 21.02
CA ARG A 98 -19.57 -2.86 21.07
C ARG A 98 -20.31 -3.72 20.04
N ILE A 99 -19.83 -3.76 18.80
CA ILE A 99 -20.49 -4.42 17.66
C ILE A 99 -19.87 -5.81 17.38
N GLY A 100 -18.71 -6.10 17.98
CA GLY A 100 -17.97 -7.34 17.82
C GLY A 100 -16.87 -7.24 16.75
N ARG A 101 -15.97 -8.24 16.74
CA ARG A 101 -14.71 -8.18 15.98
C ARG A 101 -14.84 -8.52 14.49
N ILE A 102 -15.80 -9.38 14.14
CA ILE A 102 -16.05 -9.80 12.75
C ILE A 102 -16.58 -8.67 11.84
N PRO A 103 -17.60 -7.88 12.23
CA PRO A 103 -18.10 -6.79 11.39
C PRO A 103 -17.06 -5.69 11.16
N VAL A 104 -16.21 -5.40 12.16
CA VAL A 104 -15.08 -4.47 12.01
C VAL A 104 -14.09 -4.99 10.96
N LEU A 105 -13.78 -6.29 11.01
CA LEU A 105 -12.91 -6.93 10.02
C LEU A 105 -13.48 -6.83 8.58
N CYS A 106 -14.79 -7.06 8.42
CA CYS A 106 -15.46 -6.91 7.12
C CYS A 106 -15.44 -5.45 6.63
N ALA A 107 -15.65 -4.48 7.52
CA ALA A 107 -15.56 -3.06 7.19
C ALA A 107 -14.14 -2.69 6.71
N SER A 108 -13.10 -3.22 7.36
CA SER A 108 -11.71 -3.04 6.92
C SER A 108 -11.47 -3.61 5.52
N ILE A 109 -11.92 -4.85 5.24
CA ILE A 109 -11.80 -5.46 3.91
C ILE A 109 -12.54 -4.63 2.86
N LEU A 110 -13.76 -4.18 3.16
CA LEU A 110 -14.55 -3.35 2.25
C LEU A 110 -13.85 -2.02 1.94
N SER A 111 -13.26 -1.38 2.94
CA SER A 111 -12.48 -0.13 2.75
C SER A 111 -11.27 -0.34 1.84
N MET A 112 -10.61 -1.50 1.92
CA MET A 112 -9.48 -1.84 1.04
C MET A 112 -9.94 -2.03 -0.41
N LEU A 113 -11.07 -2.71 -0.63
CA LEU A 113 -11.64 -2.88 -1.97
C LEU A 113 -12.06 -1.55 -2.58
N LEU A 114 -12.70 -0.67 -1.78
CA LEU A 114 -13.06 0.68 -2.21
C LEU A 114 -11.83 1.51 -2.57
N SER A 115 -10.75 1.42 -1.77
CA SER A 115 -9.48 2.09 -2.08
C SER A 115 -8.90 1.62 -3.40
N GLN A 116 -8.95 0.31 -3.67
CA GLN A 116 -8.44 -0.24 -4.91
C GLN A 116 -9.29 0.19 -6.11
N ALA A 117 -10.62 0.18 -5.96
CA ALA A 117 -11.54 0.66 -6.98
C ALA A 117 -11.32 2.15 -7.28
N TYR A 118 -11.07 2.97 -6.24
CA TYR A 118 -10.76 4.38 -6.39
C TYR A 118 -9.43 4.61 -7.14
N ALA A 119 -8.39 3.83 -6.81
CA ALA A 119 -7.12 3.87 -7.55
C ALA A 119 -7.30 3.49 -9.03
N MET A 120 -8.06 2.42 -9.32
CA MET A 120 -8.37 2.02 -10.70
C MET A 120 -9.17 3.11 -11.44
N PHE A 121 -10.12 3.75 -10.76
CA PHE A 121 -10.91 4.84 -11.32
C PHE A 121 -10.04 6.05 -11.71
N ILE A 122 -9.08 6.42 -10.85
CA ILE A 122 -8.12 7.49 -11.15
C ILE A 122 -7.25 7.10 -12.35
N CYS A 123 -6.72 5.87 -12.37
CA CYS A 123 -5.91 5.40 -13.50
C CYS A 123 -6.69 5.42 -14.82
N TRP A 124 -7.98 5.07 -14.81
CA TRP A 124 -8.84 5.17 -16.00
C TRP A 124 -8.96 6.63 -16.47
N LYS A 125 -9.13 7.56 -15.53
CA LYS A 125 -9.25 8.99 -15.82
C LYS A 125 -7.90 9.74 -15.87
N SER A 126 -6.79 9.00 -15.99
CA SER A 126 -5.42 9.53 -16.03
C SER A 126 -5.19 10.58 -17.12
N GLU A 127 -6.00 10.56 -18.18
CA GLU A 127 -5.84 11.48 -19.32
C GLU A 127 -6.43 12.87 -19.06
N SER A 128 -7.26 13.03 -18.02
CA SER A 128 -7.97 14.29 -17.75
C SER A 128 -7.86 14.79 -16.31
N ILE A 129 -7.40 13.97 -15.37
CA ILE A 129 -7.35 14.32 -13.94
C ILE A 129 -5.89 14.55 -13.52
N PRO A 130 -5.58 15.67 -12.86
CA PRO A 130 -4.23 15.96 -12.39
C PRO A 130 -3.85 15.03 -11.24
N LEU A 131 -2.55 14.73 -11.11
CA LEU A 131 -2.05 13.69 -10.20
C LEU A 131 -2.40 13.94 -8.73
N GLU A 132 -2.74 15.16 -8.31
CA GLU A 132 -3.11 15.47 -6.92
C GLU A 132 -4.40 14.78 -6.46
N ALA A 133 -5.29 14.36 -7.37
CA ALA A 133 -6.52 13.64 -7.01
C ALA A 133 -6.26 12.31 -6.29
N ILE A 134 -5.05 11.75 -6.45
CA ILE A 134 -4.65 10.49 -5.81
C ILE A 134 -4.52 10.62 -4.29
N TRP A 135 -4.38 11.82 -3.74
CA TRP A 135 -4.37 12.05 -2.29
C TRP A 135 -5.71 11.71 -1.63
N GLY A 136 -6.79 11.67 -2.42
CA GLY A 136 -8.12 11.22 -2.02
C GLY A 136 -8.20 9.74 -1.66
N LEU A 137 -7.16 8.92 -1.91
CA LEU A 137 -7.12 7.51 -1.49
C LEU A 137 -7.36 7.33 0.02
N GLY A 138 -7.02 8.32 0.84
CA GLY A 138 -7.27 8.29 2.28
C GLY A 138 -8.76 8.29 2.66
N VAL A 139 -9.66 8.76 1.79
CA VAL A 139 -11.11 8.88 2.07
C VAL A 139 -11.80 7.52 2.22
N PRO A 140 -11.70 6.58 1.26
CA PRO A 140 -12.29 5.25 1.45
C PRO A 140 -11.68 4.50 2.65
N LEU A 141 -10.42 4.79 3.00
CA LEU A 141 -9.79 4.22 4.19
C LEU A 141 -10.34 4.77 5.50
N LEU A 142 -10.94 5.97 5.51
CA LEU A 142 -11.59 6.49 6.73
C LEU A 142 -12.76 5.62 7.19
N LEU A 143 -13.34 4.81 6.30
CA LEU A 143 -14.49 3.97 6.64
C LEU A 143 -14.11 2.66 7.34
N GLY A 144 -12.87 2.18 7.20
CA GLY A 144 -12.46 0.87 7.72
C GLY A 144 -11.01 0.74 8.18
N GLY A 145 -10.23 1.83 8.11
CA GLY A 145 -8.82 1.92 8.50
C GLY A 145 -7.84 1.02 7.75
N GLY A 146 -8.31 0.34 6.70
CA GLY A 146 -7.49 -0.46 5.81
C GLY A 146 -6.77 -1.62 6.49
N ARG A 147 -5.56 -1.91 5.98
CA ARG A 147 -4.77 -3.09 6.34
C ARG A 147 -4.39 -3.11 7.82
N SER A 148 -3.94 -1.98 8.36
CA SER A 148 -3.46 -1.90 9.76
C SER A 148 -4.53 -2.29 10.79
N ILE A 149 -5.80 -1.89 10.57
CA ILE A 149 -6.89 -2.27 11.49
C ILE A 149 -7.28 -3.74 11.31
N ALA A 150 -7.29 -4.25 10.08
CA ALA A 150 -7.55 -5.68 9.83
C ALA A 150 -6.53 -6.56 10.56
N GLU A 151 -5.25 -6.19 10.52
CA GLU A 151 -4.17 -6.88 11.25
C GLU A 151 -4.35 -6.79 12.77
N ALA A 152 -4.66 -5.60 13.30
CA ALA A 152 -4.90 -5.41 14.73
C ALA A 152 -6.09 -6.24 15.24
N MET A 153 -7.18 -6.29 14.46
CA MET A 153 -8.35 -7.12 14.78
C MET A 153 -8.01 -8.61 14.72
N MET A 154 -7.21 -9.06 13.75
CA MET A 154 -6.72 -10.44 13.71
C MET A 154 -5.96 -10.82 14.98
N PHE A 155 -5.02 -9.97 15.42
CA PHE A 155 -4.30 -10.22 16.67
C PHE A 155 -5.22 -10.28 17.87
N ALA A 156 -6.19 -9.37 17.95
CA ALA A 156 -7.18 -9.40 19.01
C ALA A 156 -7.92 -10.75 19.00
N ILE A 157 -8.51 -11.16 17.88
CA ILE A 157 -9.30 -12.40 17.80
C ILE A 157 -8.43 -13.64 18.13
N THR A 158 -7.20 -13.71 17.63
CA THR A 158 -6.26 -14.78 18.03
C THR A 158 -6.01 -14.78 19.54
N ALA A 159 -5.85 -13.60 20.13
CA ALA A 159 -5.61 -13.45 21.55
C ALA A 159 -6.82 -13.84 22.43
N ASP A 160 -8.05 -13.82 21.90
CA ASP A 160 -9.25 -14.26 22.62
C ASP A 160 -9.47 -15.78 22.59
N VAL A 161 -8.97 -16.46 21.56
CA VAL A 161 -9.25 -17.90 21.34
C VAL A 161 -8.15 -18.79 21.91
N VAL A 162 -6.92 -18.27 22.05
CA VAL A 162 -5.80 -19.07 22.53
C VAL A 162 -5.74 -19.04 24.06
N PRO A 163 -5.75 -20.21 24.75
CA PRO A 163 -5.58 -20.28 26.20
C PRO A 163 -4.20 -19.74 26.63
N ASP A 164 -4.12 -19.15 27.82
CA ASP A 164 -2.99 -18.35 28.28
C ASP A 164 -1.61 -19.04 28.14
N ASP A 165 -1.55 -20.36 28.33
CA ASP A 165 -0.31 -21.15 28.20
C ASP A 165 0.30 -21.17 26.79
N LYS A 166 -0.48 -20.91 25.73
CA LYS A 166 0.00 -20.94 24.33
C LYS A 166 -0.20 -19.61 23.59
N ARG A 167 -0.77 -18.60 24.25
CA ARG A 167 -1.16 -17.32 23.63
C ARG A 167 0.02 -16.57 23.06
N SER A 168 1.11 -16.47 23.83
CA SER A 168 2.36 -15.87 23.36
C SER A 168 2.88 -16.59 22.11
N ARG A 169 2.79 -17.93 22.10
CA ARG A 169 3.28 -18.76 21.01
C ARG A 169 2.56 -18.50 19.69
N VAL A 170 1.24 -18.58 19.72
CA VAL A 170 0.42 -18.42 18.52
C VAL A 170 0.41 -16.96 18.04
N VAL A 171 0.46 -15.99 18.96
CA VAL A 171 0.54 -14.57 18.57
C VAL A 171 1.85 -14.24 17.88
N TRP A 172 2.99 -14.81 18.31
CA TRP A 172 4.24 -14.59 17.58
C TRP A 172 4.26 -15.28 16.23
N GLU A 173 3.73 -16.51 16.13
CA GLU A 173 3.61 -17.24 14.85
C GLU A 173 2.72 -16.48 13.85
N ALA A 174 1.57 -15.96 14.32
CA ALA A 174 0.71 -15.13 13.50
C ALA A 174 1.38 -13.82 13.10
N ARG A 175 2.13 -13.19 14.02
CA ARG A 175 2.85 -11.94 13.75
C ARG A 175 3.95 -12.12 12.70
N SER A 176 4.69 -13.22 12.74
CA SER A 176 5.72 -13.48 11.73
C SER A 176 5.10 -13.62 10.34
N ILE A 177 3.99 -14.36 10.18
CA ILE A 177 3.30 -14.51 8.89
C ILE A 177 2.81 -13.17 8.34
N LEU A 178 2.19 -12.34 9.19
CA LEU A 178 1.68 -11.03 8.80
C LEU A 178 2.81 -10.04 8.44
N SER A 179 3.91 -10.09 9.20
CA SER A 179 5.07 -9.22 8.96
C SER A 179 5.80 -9.52 7.65
N MET A 180 5.58 -10.68 7.02
CA MET A 180 6.17 -10.98 5.71
C MET A 180 5.71 -9.99 4.64
N ASP A 181 4.45 -9.55 4.67
CA ASP A 181 3.96 -8.52 3.74
C ASP A 181 4.64 -7.16 3.96
N ALA A 182 4.74 -6.74 5.23
CA ALA A 182 5.45 -5.52 5.61
C ALA A 182 6.92 -5.58 5.21
N THR A 183 7.56 -6.74 5.39
CA THR A 183 8.96 -6.97 5.02
C THR A 183 9.15 -6.87 3.51
N LEU A 184 8.25 -7.46 2.71
CA LEU A 184 8.28 -7.36 1.24
C LEU A 184 8.16 -5.90 0.76
N ARG A 185 7.33 -5.11 1.45
CA ARG A 185 7.14 -3.68 1.17
C ARG A 185 8.36 -2.84 1.55
N ILE A 186 8.92 -3.06 2.73
CA ILE A 186 10.16 -2.40 3.16
C ILE A 186 11.29 -2.76 2.20
N LEU A 187 11.46 -4.05 1.88
CA LEU A 187 12.46 -4.49 0.91
C LEU A 187 12.25 -3.81 -0.44
N ARG A 188 11.01 -3.61 -0.91
CA ARG A 188 10.72 -2.87 -2.15
C ARG A 188 11.10 -1.39 -2.06
N VAL A 189 10.76 -0.72 -0.96
CA VAL A 189 11.13 0.69 -0.72
C VAL A 189 12.65 0.83 -0.64
N ASP A 190 13.32 -0.07 0.08
CA ASP A 190 14.77 -0.07 0.22
C ASP A 190 15.48 -0.41 -1.09
N THR A 191 15.00 -1.42 -1.83
CA THR A 191 15.55 -1.76 -3.15
C THR A 191 15.36 -0.59 -4.12
N GLY A 192 14.21 0.09 -4.10
CA GLY A 192 13.96 1.29 -4.89
C GLY A 192 14.89 2.44 -4.52
N ARG A 193 15.06 2.71 -3.22
CA ARG A 193 15.96 3.75 -2.70
C ARG A 193 17.43 3.46 -2.97
N TRP A 194 17.88 2.22 -2.76
CA TRP A 194 19.25 1.75 -3.02
C TRP A 194 19.61 1.78 -4.51
N THR A 195 18.70 1.31 -5.37
CA THR A 195 18.92 1.34 -6.82
C THR A 195 18.94 2.76 -7.36
N CYS A 196 18.11 3.65 -6.81
CA CYS A 196 18.14 5.08 -7.14
C CYS A 196 19.44 5.74 -6.66
N SER A 197 19.83 5.53 -5.39
CA SER A 197 21.06 6.11 -4.83
C SER A 197 22.33 5.65 -5.55
N ARG A 198 22.43 4.37 -5.94
CA ARG A 198 23.58 3.90 -6.74
C ARG A 198 23.63 4.52 -8.13
N ARG A 199 22.48 4.74 -8.78
CA ARG A 199 22.42 5.24 -10.15
C ARG A 199 22.69 6.75 -10.21
N VAL A 200 22.22 7.51 -9.21
CA VAL A 200 22.60 8.93 -9.02
C VAL A 200 24.11 9.05 -8.80
N TYR A 201 24.67 8.23 -7.90
CA TYR A 201 26.11 8.22 -7.66
C TYR A 201 26.92 7.85 -8.92
N ALA A 202 26.44 6.91 -9.74
CA ALA A 202 27.06 6.56 -11.00
C ALA A 202 27.01 7.70 -12.04
N ARG A 203 25.88 8.44 -12.11
CA ARG A 203 25.70 9.58 -13.03
C ARG A 203 26.53 10.80 -12.62
N ASP A 204 26.68 11.06 -11.32
CA ASP A 204 27.58 12.10 -10.80
C ASP A 204 29.05 11.78 -11.08
N ILE A 205 29.44 10.49 -10.98
CA ILE A 205 30.77 10.04 -11.39
C ILE A 205 30.98 10.25 -12.90
N GLU A 206 30.00 9.94 -13.74
CA GLU A 206 30.11 10.12 -15.19
C GLU A 206 30.28 11.60 -15.58
N LYS A 207 29.54 12.50 -14.92
CA LYS A 207 29.69 13.97 -15.08
C LYS A 207 31.05 14.50 -14.58
N THR A 208 31.63 13.90 -13.55
CA THR A 208 32.98 14.28 -13.07
C THR A 208 34.11 13.65 -13.89
N THR A 209 33.84 12.55 -14.61
CA THR A 209 34.83 11.85 -15.45
C THR A 209 34.87 12.38 -16.90
N THR A 210 33.95 13.28 -17.27
CA THR A 210 33.96 14.01 -18.55
C THR A 210 34.39 15.48 -18.38
N PRO A 211 35.66 15.79 -18.04
CA PRO A 211 36.15 17.15 -18.12
C PRO A 211 36.45 17.47 -19.59
N GLY A 212 35.56 18.22 -20.24
CA GLY A 212 35.89 18.89 -21.51
C GLY A 212 35.01 18.51 -22.70
N ARG A 213 33.82 19.11 -22.77
CA ARG A 213 33.33 19.68 -24.02
C ARG A 213 32.55 20.96 -23.72
N ALA A 214 33.26 21.92 -23.14
CA ALA A 214 32.86 23.31 -23.21
C ALA A 214 33.15 23.80 -24.64
N GLU A 215 32.08 24.21 -25.31
CA GLU A 215 32.02 25.35 -26.22
C GLU A 215 33.21 25.57 -27.17
N HIS A 216 33.02 25.13 -28.42
CA HIS A 216 33.50 25.86 -29.61
C HIS A 216 32.49 25.69 -30.73
#